data_AF-A0A8T3WSN6-F1
#
_entry.id   AF-A0A8T3WSN6-F1
#
_cell.length_a   1.000
_cell.length_b   1.000
_cell.length_c   1.000
_cell.angle_alpha   90.00
_cell.angle_beta   90.00
_cell.angle_gamma   90.00
#
_symmetry.space_group_name_H-M   'P 1'
#
loop_
_entity.id
_entity.type
_entity.pdbx_description
1 polymer ?
#
loop_
_entity_poly.entity_id
_entity_poly.type
_entity_poly.pdbx_seq_one_letter_code
_entity_poly.pdbx_strand_id
1 'polypeptide(L)'
;MPEKKVIIFAAAVFLFAILLFNFEKVTGSAVRLKNPTISLSADGERYFDNPKGNAVTVDAGSLIHVKLTPAENNKRVFIYDPRYSSKAGTFVTECFERTGSRCLSSLATYKTSVDGWMDGVYTIKVSGVSGKAEFTLQNSRYEE
;
A
#
# COMPACT_ATOMS: atom_id res chain seq x y z
N MET A 1 -13.84 -21.81 -44.83
CA MET A 1 -14.30 -20.68 -43.98
C MET A 1 -13.95 -20.90 -42.49
N PRO A 2 -12.66 -20.81 -42.09
CA PRO A 2 -12.24 -20.98 -40.68
C PRO A 2 -12.10 -19.65 -39.92
N GLU A 3 -11.88 -18.54 -40.64
CA GLU A 3 -11.44 -17.26 -40.05
C GLU A 3 -12.51 -16.58 -39.18
N LYS A 4 -13.80 -16.71 -39.53
CA LYS A 4 -14.88 -16.09 -38.75
C LYS A 4 -15.02 -16.66 -37.33
N LYS A 5 -14.73 -17.94 -37.12
CA LYS A 5 -14.83 -18.58 -35.79
C LYS A 5 -13.69 -18.16 -34.87
N VAL A 6 -12.48 -17.97 -35.42
CA VAL A 6 -11.29 -17.55 -34.66
C VAL A 6 -11.43 -16.11 -34.18
N ILE A 7 -11.96 -15.22 -35.03
CA ILE A 7 -12.16 -13.80 -34.68
C ILE A 7 -13.20 -13.64 -33.55
N ILE A 8 -14.29 -14.42 -33.58
CA ILE A 8 -15.31 -14.38 -32.53
C ILE A 8 -14.76 -14.90 -31.20
N PHE A 9 -13.94 -15.95 -31.23
CA PHE A 9 -13.30 -16.48 -30.02
C PHE A 9 -12.28 -15.49 -29.43
N ALA A 10 -11.46 -14.85 -30.27
CA ALA A 10 -10.51 -13.84 -29.83
C ALA A 10 -11.23 -12.60 -29.24
N ALA A 11 -12.32 -12.15 -29.86
CA ALA A 11 -13.13 -11.05 -29.35
C ALA A 11 -13.80 -11.40 -28.01
N ALA A 12 -14.30 -12.62 -27.83
CA ALA A 12 -14.90 -13.09 -26.58
C ALA A 12 -13.87 -13.20 -25.44
N VAL A 13 -12.67 -13.74 -25.73
CA VAL A 13 -11.58 -13.81 -24.74
C VAL A 13 -11.08 -12.41 -24.37
N PHE A 14 -11.00 -11.49 -25.34
CA PHE A 14 -10.61 -10.11 -25.08
C PHE A 14 -11.66 -9.36 -24.26
N LEU A 15 -12.96 -9.55 -24.54
CA LEU A 15 -14.04 -8.99 -23.73
C LEU A 15 -14.04 -9.56 -22.31
N PHE A 16 -13.78 -10.86 -22.16
CA PHE A 16 -13.72 -11.52 -20.86
C PHE A 16 -12.50 -11.05 -20.05
N ALA A 17 -11.36 -10.85 -20.70
CA ALA A 17 -10.18 -10.24 -20.07
C ALA A 17 -10.46 -8.80 -19.63
N ILE A 18 -11.10 -7.98 -20.48
CA ILE A 18 -11.50 -6.61 -20.11
C ILE A 18 -12.49 -6.62 -18.95
N LEU A 19 -13.45 -7.56 -18.93
CA LEU A 19 -14.37 -7.71 -17.80
C LEU A 19 -13.64 -8.10 -16.52
N LEU A 20 -12.73 -9.08 -16.55
CA LEU A 20 -11.93 -9.48 -15.38
C LEU A 20 -11.03 -8.35 -14.86
N PHE A 21 -10.36 -7.61 -15.75
CA PHE A 21 -9.51 -6.47 -15.36
C PHE A 21 -10.32 -5.28 -14.82
N ASN A 22 -11.58 -5.11 -15.25
CA ASN A 22 -12.45 -4.08 -14.68
C ASN A 22 -13.13 -4.54 -13.38
N PHE A 23 -13.32 -5.84 -13.15
CA PHE A 23 -13.90 -6.34 -11.90
C PHE A 23 -12.96 -6.13 -10.69
N GLU A 24 -11.64 -6.20 -10.89
CA GLU A 24 -10.67 -5.85 -9.83
C GLU A 24 -10.81 -4.39 -9.36
N LYS A 25 -11.37 -3.50 -10.18
CA LYS A 25 -11.67 -2.11 -9.80
C LYS A 25 -13.07 -1.88 -9.24
N VAL A 26 -14.00 -2.83 -9.37
CA VAL A 26 -15.43 -2.64 -9.06
C VAL A 26 -15.85 -3.28 -7.73
N THR A 27 -15.15 -4.29 -7.24
CA THR A 27 -15.44 -4.82 -5.90
C THR A 27 -14.59 -4.09 -4.86
N GLY A 28 -15.20 -3.26 -4.02
CA GLY A 28 -14.58 -2.64 -2.84
C GLY A 28 -14.16 -3.64 -1.75
N SER A 29 -13.67 -4.83 -2.15
CA SER A 29 -13.16 -5.87 -1.28
C SER A 29 -11.76 -5.48 -0.83
N ALA A 30 -11.59 -5.23 0.47
CA ALA A 30 -10.27 -5.07 1.06
C ALA A 30 -9.42 -6.32 0.75
N VAL A 31 -8.28 -6.11 0.09
CA VAL A 31 -7.35 -7.20 -0.24
C VAL A 31 -6.53 -7.47 1.01
N ARG A 32 -6.71 -8.65 1.61
CA ARG A 32 -5.92 -9.08 2.76
C ARG A 32 -4.55 -9.55 2.27
N LEU A 33 -3.53 -8.72 2.44
CA LEU A 33 -2.17 -9.00 2.00
C LEU A 33 -1.31 -9.37 3.20
N LYS A 34 -0.57 -10.48 3.10
CA LYS A 34 0.48 -10.82 4.06
C LYS A 34 1.73 -10.00 3.70
N ASN A 35 2.11 -9.06 4.57
CA ASN A 35 3.17 -8.05 4.35
C ASN A 35 2.88 -7.07 3.18
N PRO A 36 1.88 -6.19 3.31
CA PRO A 36 1.59 -5.23 2.25
C PRO A 36 2.73 -4.21 2.09
N THR A 37 3.05 -3.94 0.83
CA THR A 37 3.83 -2.76 0.46
C THR A 37 2.87 -1.63 0.12
N ILE A 38 2.92 -0.57 0.90
CA ILE A 38 2.17 0.67 0.68
C ILE A 38 3.10 1.61 -0.08
N SER A 39 2.87 1.76 -1.38
CA SER A 39 3.64 2.69 -2.21
C SER A 39 3.06 4.11 -2.09
N LEU A 40 3.88 5.04 -1.62
CA LEU A 40 3.60 6.47 -1.56
C LEU A 40 4.42 7.19 -2.64
N SER A 41 3.84 8.21 -3.28
CA SER A 41 4.64 9.15 -4.07
C SER A 41 5.18 10.25 -3.17
N ALA A 42 6.42 10.68 -3.41
CA ALA A 42 7.04 11.78 -2.68
C ALA A 42 6.33 13.13 -2.94
N ASP A 43 5.57 13.26 -4.03
CA ASP A 43 4.72 14.43 -4.31
C ASP A 43 3.33 14.35 -3.65
N GLY A 44 2.97 13.21 -3.06
CA GLY A 44 1.68 13.03 -2.38
C GLY A 44 0.44 12.97 -3.27
N GLU A 45 0.58 13.14 -4.58
CA GLU A 45 -0.55 13.27 -5.52
C GLU A 45 -0.73 12.03 -6.41
N ARG A 46 0.33 11.23 -6.60
CA ARG A 46 0.32 10.06 -7.49
C ARG A 46 0.57 8.76 -6.73
N TYR A 47 -0.45 8.29 -6.01
CA TYR A 47 -0.42 6.96 -5.39
C TYR A 47 -0.43 5.91 -6.50
N PHE A 48 0.73 5.31 -6.81
CA PHE A 48 0.82 4.33 -7.88
C PHE A 48 0.18 2.98 -7.51
N ASP A 49 0.22 2.58 -6.23
CA ASP A 49 -0.34 1.31 -5.76
C ASP A 49 -0.90 1.40 -4.32
N ASN A 50 -1.51 2.52 -3.95
CA ASN A 50 -2.34 2.53 -2.75
C ASN A 50 -3.78 2.22 -3.20
N PRO A 51 -4.32 1.01 -2.96
CA PRO A 51 -5.74 0.83 -3.17
C PRO A 51 -6.43 1.82 -2.24
N LYS A 52 -7.34 2.65 -2.78
CA LYS A 52 -7.93 3.81 -2.09
C LYS A 52 -8.25 3.44 -0.63
N GLY A 53 -7.81 4.31 0.29
CA GLY A 53 -7.81 4.08 1.74
C GLY A 53 -8.98 3.23 2.23
N ASN A 54 -8.65 2.19 3.01
CA ASN A 54 -9.46 1.07 3.53
C ASN A 54 -9.30 -0.28 2.82
N ALA A 55 -8.60 -0.34 1.69
CA ALA A 55 -8.43 -1.61 0.97
C ALA A 55 -7.20 -2.43 1.39
N VAL A 56 -6.30 -1.88 2.22
CA VAL A 56 -5.13 -2.59 2.77
C VAL A 56 -5.41 -2.99 4.22
N THR A 57 -5.54 -4.29 4.45
CA THR A 57 -5.63 -4.87 5.80
C THR A 57 -4.29 -5.51 6.18
N VAL A 58 -3.78 -5.18 7.36
CA VAL A 58 -2.51 -5.67 7.92
C VAL A 58 -2.82 -6.46 9.20
N ASP A 59 -2.35 -7.70 9.28
CA ASP A 59 -2.42 -8.43 10.55
C ASP A 59 -1.38 -7.88 11.53
N ALA A 60 -1.77 -7.73 12.80
CA ALA A 60 -0.87 -7.32 13.87
C ALA A 60 0.37 -8.23 13.94
N GLY A 61 1.56 -7.63 14.07
CA GLY A 61 2.86 -8.33 13.99
C GLY A 61 3.46 -8.45 12.58
N SER A 62 2.74 -8.04 11.53
CA SER A 62 3.23 -8.04 10.15
C SER A 62 4.13 -6.85 9.83
N LEU A 63 4.89 -6.95 8.74
CA LEU A 63 5.65 -5.83 8.21
C LEU A 63 4.79 -4.94 7.33
N ILE A 64 5.01 -3.63 7.45
CA ILE A 64 4.52 -2.60 6.55
C ILE A 64 5.74 -2.01 5.85
N HIS A 65 5.67 -1.93 4.53
CA HIS A 65 6.70 -1.26 3.73
C HIS A 65 6.13 0.02 3.13
N VAL A 66 6.84 1.13 3.29
CA VAL A 66 6.48 2.44 2.73
C VAL A 66 7.51 2.81 1.68
N LYS A 67 7.15 2.69 0.41
CA LYS A 67 8.03 3.03 -0.72
C LYS A 67 7.79 4.47 -1.15
N LEU A 68 8.86 5.22 -1.46
CA LEU A 68 8.83 6.57 -2.02
C LEU A 68 9.50 6.60 -3.38
N THR A 69 8.79 7.18 -4.35
CA THR A 69 9.31 7.48 -5.70
C THR A 69 8.95 8.92 -6.07
N PRO A 70 9.90 9.75 -6.56
CA PRO A 70 11.35 9.47 -6.62
C PRO A 70 11.97 9.27 -5.22
N ALA A 71 13.16 8.69 -5.16
CA ALA A 71 13.86 8.40 -3.90
C ALA A 71 14.04 9.65 -3.03
N GLU A 72 13.60 9.55 -1.78
CA GLU A 72 13.93 10.49 -0.71
C GLU A 72 14.42 9.72 0.53
N ASN A 73 15.72 9.68 0.72
CA ASN A 73 16.36 8.98 1.85
C ASN A 73 16.33 9.84 3.12
N ASN A 74 16.44 9.18 4.27
CA ASN A 74 16.47 9.80 5.59
C ASN A 74 15.19 10.60 5.94
N LYS A 75 14.08 10.34 5.26
CA LYS A 75 12.78 10.93 5.60
C LYS A 75 12.14 10.14 6.73
N ARG A 76 11.67 10.86 7.74
CA ARG A 76 10.89 10.28 8.83
C ARG A 76 9.49 9.91 8.35
N VAL A 77 9.12 8.67 8.57
CA VAL A 77 7.77 8.14 8.37
C VAL A 77 7.13 7.99 9.74
N PHE A 78 5.89 8.45 9.85
CA PHE A 78 5.10 8.43 11.08
C PHE A 78 3.85 7.58 10.86
N ILE A 79 3.53 6.72 11.83
CA ILE A 79 2.24 6.04 11.93
C ILE A 79 1.48 6.66 13.09
N TYR A 80 0.24 7.09 12.83
CA TYR A 80 -0.64 7.71 13.81
C TYR A 80 -1.74 6.74 14.23
N ASP A 81 -1.98 6.68 15.55
CA ASP A 81 -3.03 5.88 16.18
C ASP A 81 -4.43 6.45 15.87
N PRO A 82 -5.45 5.59 15.62
CA PRO A 82 -6.82 6.01 15.35
C PRO A 82 -7.47 6.85 16.46
N ARG A 83 -7.13 6.64 17.73
CA ARG A 83 -7.82 7.25 18.89
C ARG A 83 -7.30 8.63 19.24
N TYR A 84 -5.97 8.77 19.29
CA TYR A 84 -5.35 9.87 20.04
C TYR A 84 -4.63 10.89 19.16
N SER A 85 -4.64 10.74 17.83
CA SER A 85 -3.77 11.51 16.92
C SER A 85 -2.28 11.49 17.35
N SER A 86 -1.89 10.53 18.19
CA SER A 86 -0.54 10.35 18.71
C SER A 86 0.24 9.42 17.76
N LYS A 87 1.57 9.53 17.79
CA LYS A 87 2.44 8.69 16.96
C LYS A 87 2.54 7.30 17.58
N ALA A 88 1.98 6.30 16.89
CA ALA A 88 2.11 4.89 17.23
C ALA A 88 3.47 4.30 16.82
N GLY A 89 4.12 4.88 15.80
CA GLY A 89 5.43 4.44 15.32
C GLY A 89 6.18 5.52 14.53
N THR A 90 7.51 5.46 14.54
CA THR A 90 8.39 6.32 13.72
C THR A 90 9.55 5.49 13.17
N PHE A 91 9.83 5.65 11.87
CA PHE A 91 10.90 4.95 11.16
C PHE A 91 11.39 5.80 9.99
N VAL A 92 12.41 5.34 9.26
CA VAL A 92 13.15 6.17 8.29
C VAL A 92 13.27 5.47 6.95
N THR A 93 13.21 6.24 5.87
CA THR A 93 13.42 5.75 4.51
C THR A 93 14.90 5.57 4.18
N GLU A 94 15.23 4.48 3.52
CA GLU A 94 16.57 4.20 3.00
C GLU A 94 16.50 3.87 1.51
N CYS A 95 17.62 4.01 0.82
CA CYS A 95 17.66 3.73 -0.61
C CYS A 95 17.39 2.25 -0.87
N PHE A 96 16.38 1.96 -1.69
CA PHE A 96 15.94 0.60 -1.97
C PHE A 96 16.29 0.16 -3.40
N GLU A 97 15.81 0.88 -4.41
CA GLU A 97 16.15 0.60 -5.81
C GLU A 97 17.23 1.56 -6.31
N ARG A 98 18.20 1.03 -7.06
CA ARG A 98 19.33 1.79 -7.61
C ARG A 98 19.51 1.53 -9.10
N THR A 99 20.04 2.53 -9.80
CA THR A 99 20.64 2.37 -11.14
C THR A 99 21.98 3.09 -11.14
N GLY A 100 23.07 2.32 -11.18
CA GLY A 100 24.41 2.84 -10.91
C GLY A 100 24.49 3.46 -9.51
N SER A 101 24.98 4.69 -9.43
CA SER A 101 25.05 5.48 -8.18
C SER A 101 23.74 6.20 -7.83
N ARG A 102 22.76 6.23 -8.73
CA ARG A 102 21.50 6.94 -8.53
C ARG A 102 20.50 6.07 -7.78
N CYS A 103 19.97 6.59 -6.68
CA CYS A 103 18.81 5.99 -6.01
C CYS A 103 17.52 6.32 -6.77
N LEU A 104 16.73 5.30 -7.08
CA LEU A 104 15.47 5.44 -7.83
C LEU A 104 14.27 5.54 -6.90
N SER A 105 14.24 4.70 -5.86
CA SER A 105 13.20 4.73 -4.82
C SER A 105 13.80 4.48 -3.44
N SER A 106 13.10 4.97 -2.42
CA SER A 106 13.44 4.74 -1.01
C SER A 106 12.37 3.88 -0.35
N LEU A 107 12.73 3.09 0.65
CA LEU A 107 11.81 2.22 1.38
C LEU A 107 12.01 2.41 2.88
N ALA A 108 10.91 2.48 3.61
CA ALA A 108 10.91 2.43 5.07
C ALA A 108 10.10 1.21 5.51
N THR A 109 10.62 0.41 6.43
CA THR A 109 9.95 -0.81 6.90
C THR A 109 9.65 -0.72 8.39
N TYR A 110 8.45 -1.11 8.79
CA TYR A 110 8.02 -1.12 10.18
C TYR A 110 7.26 -2.41 10.52
N LYS A 111 7.53 -3.00 11.69
CA LYS A 111 6.77 -4.16 12.20
C LYS A 111 5.67 -3.67 13.12
N THR A 112 4.41 -3.96 12.79
CA THR A 112 3.27 -3.59 13.64
C THR A 112 3.34 -4.32 14.98
N SER A 113 2.85 -3.67 16.05
CA SER A 113 2.77 -4.31 17.37
C SER A 113 1.58 -5.26 17.40
N VAL A 114 1.73 -6.39 18.11
CA VAL A 114 0.66 -7.38 18.31
C VAL A 114 -0.23 -6.99 19.49
N ASP A 115 0.32 -6.34 20.49
CA ASP A 115 -0.26 -6.12 21.83
C ASP A 115 -0.34 -4.64 22.22
N GLY A 116 0.42 -3.77 21.57
CA GLY A 116 0.45 -2.34 21.86
C GLY A 116 -0.42 -1.48 20.95
N TRP A 117 -1.00 -2.05 19.89
CA TRP A 117 -1.78 -1.34 18.87
C TRP A 117 -3.16 -1.96 18.76
N MET A 118 -4.24 -1.20 18.96
CA MET A 118 -5.61 -1.72 18.80
C MET A 118 -5.95 -1.98 17.32
N ASP A 119 -6.94 -2.83 17.07
CA ASP A 119 -7.55 -2.96 15.74
C ASP A 119 -8.21 -1.63 15.32
N GLY A 120 -8.00 -1.22 14.07
CA GLY A 120 -8.50 0.07 13.58
C GLY A 120 -7.74 0.64 12.40
N VAL A 121 -8.10 1.85 11.97
CA VAL A 121 -7.50 2.52 10.81
C VAL A 121 -6.36 3.43 11.26
N TYR A 122 -5.15 3.10 10.83
CA TYR A 122 -3.94 3.87 11.13
C TYR A 122 -3.56 4.74 9.94
N THR A 123 -3.03 5.93 10.23
CA THR A 123 -2.58 6.87 9.19
C THR A 123 -1.07 6.91 9.11
N ILE A 124 -0.52 6.79 7.90
CA ILE A 124 0.89 6.97 7.57
C ILE A 124 1.11 8.37 7.00
N LYS A 125 2.10 9.10 7.52
CA LYS A 125 2.58 10.36 6.95
C LYS A 125 4.10 10.36 6.83
N VAL A 126 4.61 11.04 5.81
CA VAL A 126 6.05 11.19 5.59
C VAL A 126 6.45 12.66 5.72
N SER A 127 7.55 12.93 6.43
CA SER A 127 8.04 14.28 6.70
C SER A 127 8.41 15.02 5.41
N GLY A 128 7.75 16.15 5.17
CA GLY A 128 8.02 17.00 3.99
C GLY A 128 7.50 16.44 2.67
N VAL A 129 6.65 15.42 2.72
CA VAL A 129 5.91 14.86 1.59
C VAL A 129 4.44 15.19 1.81
N SER A 130 3.77 15.73 0.80
CA SER A 130 2.31 15.96 0.82
C SER A 130 1.56 14.62 0.92
N GLY A 131 0.36 14.64 1.49
CA GLY A 131 -0.52 13.47 1.50
C GLY A 131 -0.40 12.55 2.72
N LYS A 132 -1.19 11.47 2.69
CA LYS A 132 -1.26 10.42 3.73
C LYS A 132 -1.69 9.08 3.11
N ALA A 133 -1.24 7.98 3.69
CA ALA A 133 -1.82 6.66 3.45
C ALA A 133 -2.54 6.18 4.71
N GLU A 134 -3.46 5.23 4.53
CA GLU A 134 -4.20 4.61 5.61
C GLU A 134 -4.19 3.09 5.41
N PHE A 135 -4.11 2.33 6.51
CA PHE A 135 -4.27 0.88 6.52
C PHE A 135 -5.12 0.46 7.72
N THR A 136 -5.82 -0.66 7.60
CA THR A 136 -6.59 -1.25 8.69
C THR A 136 -5.76 -2.32 9.38
N LEU A 137 -5.48 -2.16 10.66
CA LEU A 137 -4.89 -3.19 11.50
C LEU A 137 -5.97 -4.16 11.99
N GLN A 138 -5.69 -5.47 11.97
CA GLN A 138 -6.57 -6.52 12.49
C GLN A 138 -5.79 -7.57 13.29
N ASN A 139 -6.51 -8.33 14.12
CA ASN A 139 -5.99 -9.45 14.91
C ASN A 139 -4.96 -9.02 15.97
N SER A 140 -5.14 -7.82 16.49
CA SER A 140 -4.45 -7.36 17.68
C SER A 140 -4.88 -8.15 18.93
N ARG A 141 -3.97 -8.23 19.90
CA ARG A 141 -4.17 -8.70 21.27
C ARG A 141 -4.12 -7.53 22.26
N TYR A 142 -4.31 -6.31 21.80
CA TYR A 142 -4.35 -5.13 22.65
C TYR A 142 -5.50 -5.24 23.66
N GLU A 143 -5.16 -5.10 24.94
CA GLU A 143 -6.09 -5.01 26.06
C GLU A 143 -6.03 -3.57 26.60
N GLU A 144 -7.20 -2.94 26.83
CA GLU A 144 -7.31 -1.53 27.30
C GLU A 144 -6.84 -1.31 28.73
#